data_AF-A0A8J7ELL1-F1
#
_entry.id   AF-A0A8J7ELL1-F1
#
_cell.length_a   1.000
_cell.length_b   1.000
_cell.length_c   1.000
_cell.angle_alpha   90.00
_cell.angle_beta   90.00
_cell.angle_gamma   90.00
#
_symmetry.space_group_name_H-M   'P 1'
#
loop_
_entity.id
_entity.type
_entity.pdbx_description
1 polymer ?
#
loop_
_entity_poly.entity_id
_entity_poly.type
_entity_poly.pdbx_seq_one_letter_code
_entity_poly.pdbx_strand_id
1 'polypeptide(L)'
;SDRARALRELAKQLPEELLPEALEVTRQISSESDRARALSELAKQLPQLLAEALEVTQRINSELVRAGALRELARHLLPEHLPEVLEVTRQIGSEWHRANVLRVLAKQLPEELLLELLEMTRQISSESNRAIALSELAQHLPPELLQDAFNLIRLFEDNYHSASAWQGFLSRLEELQVNVAGFAKGLDTLAHKDRKDFLRSLPHFADTLTRLGGKNTLMLCLEAMREVCAQWP
;
A
#
# COMPACT_ATOMS: atom_id res chain seq x y z
N SER A 1 -27.60 -4.41 -1.30
CA SER A 1 -29.01 -3.96 -1.38
C SER A 1 -29.17 -3.05 -2.58
N ASP A 2 -30.28 -3.18 -3.33
CA ASP A 2 -30.58 -2.26 -4.45
C ASP A 2 -30.70 -0.80 -4.00
N ARG A 3 -31.19 -0.56 -2.77
CA ARG A 3 -31.25 0.78 -2.18
C ARG A 3 -29.87 1.40 -2.01
N ALA A 4 -28.92 0.62 -1.48
CA ALA A 4 -27.54 1.08 -1.31
C ALA A 4 -26.86 1.35 -2.65
N ARG A 5 -27.12 0.50 -3.67
CA ARG A 5 -26.62 0.73 -5.02
C ARG A 5 -27.19 2.02 -5.61
N ALA A 6 -28.51 2.21 -5.55
CA ALA A 6 -29.17 3.41 -6.03
C ALA A 6 -28.64 4.67 -5.32
N LEU A 7 -28.52 4.63 -3.99
CA LEU A 7 -27.96 5.73 -3.21
C LEU A 7 -26.52 6.05 -3.62
N ARG A 8 -25.66 5.05 -3.85
CA ARG A 8 -24.28 5.27 -4.27
C ARG A 8 -24.17 5.92 -5.66
N GLU A 9 -25.04 5.55 -6.60
CA GLU A 9 -25.07 6.16 -7.93
C GLU A 9 -25.61 7.59 -7.88
N LEU A 10 -26.66 7.82 -7.08
CA LEU A 10 -27.28 9.14 -6.93
C LEU A 10 -26.46 10.08 -6.06
N ALA A 11 -25.67 9.56 -5.12
CA ALA A 11 -24.92 10.34 -4.14
C ALA A 11 -24.09 11.44 -4.76
N LYS A 12 -23.56 11.27 -5.97
CA LYS A 12 -22.74 12.30 -6.66
C LYS A 12 -23.55 13.43 -7.31
N GLN A 13 -24.86 13.23 -7.48
CA GLN A 13 -25.76 14.14 -8.20
C GLN A 13 -26.86 14.70 -7.29
N LEU A 14 -26.92 14.27 -6.04
CA LEU A 14 -27.90 14.76 -5.09
C LEU A 14 -27.61 16.23 -4.76
N PRO A 15 -28.61 17.12 -4.90
CA PRO A 15 -28.57 18.46 -4.33
C PRO A 15 -28.35 18.39 -2.82
N GLU A 16 -27.68 19.40 -2.25
CA GLU A 16 -27.35 19.46 -0.82
C GLU A 16 -28.60 19.37 0.06
N GLU A 17 -29.73 19.89 -0.44
CA GLU A 17 -31.02 19.90 0.22
C GLU A 17 -31.63 18.49 0.40
N LEU A 18 -31.22 17.51 -0.40
CA LEU A 18 -31.72 16.13 -0.35
C LEU A 18 -30.78 15.15 0.39
N LEU A 19 -29.64 15.64 0.85
CA LEU A 19 -28.67 14.81 1.59
C LEU A 19 -29.21 14.33 2.96
N PRO A 20 -30.00 15.11 3.73
CA PRO A 20 -30.63 14.61 4.95
C PRO A 20 -31.55 13.41 4.71
N GLU A 21 -32.37 13.44 3.66
CA GLU A 21 -33.26 12.33 3.28
C GLU A 21 -32.46 11.12 2.80
N ALA A 22 -31.41 11.34 2.00
CA ALA A 22 -30.53 10.27 1.54
C ALA A 22 -29.81 9.59 2.72
N LEU A 23 -29.41 10.36 3.73
CA LEU A 23 -28.84 9.83 4.97
C LEU A 23 -29.85 8.99 5.75
N GLU A 24 -31.09 9.44 5.87
CA GLU A 24 -32.15 8.67 6.54
C GLU A 24 -32.41 7.33 5.84
N VAL A 25 -32.51 7.32 4.52
CA VAL A 25 -32.64 6.07 3.74
C VAL A 25 -31.40 5.18 3.93
N THR A 26 -30.21 5.78 4.01
CA THR A 26 -28.96 5.06 4.25
C THR A 26 -28.93 4.37 5.60
N ARG A 27 -29.37 5.05 6.67
CA ARG A 27 -29.45 4.49 8.04
C ARG A 27 -30.37 3.28 8.13
N GLN A 28 -31.43 3.25 7.32
CA GLN A 28 -32.38 2.14 7.23
C GLN A 28 -31.86 0.91 6.46
N ILE A 29 -30.67 0.96 5.86
CA ILE A 29 -30.06 -0.20 5.22
C ILE A 29 -29.62 -1.22 6.28
N SER A 30 -30.23 -2.41 6.25
CA SER A 30 -29.96 -3.48 7.24
C SER A 30 -28.58 -4.12 7.09
N SER A 31 -28.04 -4.19 5.87
CA SER A 31 -26.71 -4.74 5.60
C SER A 31 -25.66 -3.69 5.96
N GLU A 32 -24.85 -3.95 7.00
CA GLU A 32 -23.79 -3.03 7.45
C GLU A 32 -22.77 -2.74 6.35
N SER A 33 -22.48 -3.75 5.52
CA SER A 33 -21.66 -3.63 4.32
C SER A 33 -22.20 -2.58 3.34
N ASP A 34 -23.48 -2.74 3.00
CA ASP A 34 -24.16 -1.85 2.07
C ASP A 34 -24.32 -0.44 2.65
N ARG A 35 -24.62 -0.36 3.96
CA ARG A 35 -24.75 0.89 4.69
C ARG A 35 -23.43 1.65 4.76
N ALA A 36 -22.33 0.99 5.14
CA ALA A 36 -21.00 1.60 5.15
C ALA A 36 -20.63 2.13 3.77
N ARG A 37 -20.85 1.35 2.70
CA ARG A 37 -20.55 1.79 1.33
C ARG A 37 -21.42 2.97 0.87
N ALA A 38 -22.68 3.06 1.31
CA ALA A 38 -23.54 4.19 1.03
C ALA A 38 -23.12 5.44 1.82
N LEU A 39 -22.81 5.28 3.11
CA LEU A 39 -22.26 6.34 3.96
C LEU A 39 -20.92 6.86 3.40
N SER A 40 -20.03 5.99 2.89
CA SER A 40 -18.78 6.41 2.26
C SER A 40 -18.98 7.27 1.01
N GLU A 41 -20.05 7.04 0.24
CA GLU A 41 -20.36 7.88 -0.92
C GLU A 41 -20.98 9.21 -0.50
N LEU A 42 -21.87 9.21 0.50
CA LEU A 42 -22.45 10.45 1.05
C LEU A 42 -21.41 11.33 1.75
N ALA A 43 -20.43 10.72 2.43
CA ALA A 43 -19.37 11.42 3.12
C ALA A 43 -18.47 12.27 2.19
N LYS A 44 -18.50 11.99 0.87
CA LYS A 44 -17.80 12.82 -0.13
C LYS A 44 -18.41 14.21 -0.27
N GLN A 45 -19.69 14.36 0.04
CA GLN A 45 -20.39 15.64 0.04
C GLN A 45 -20.61 16.19 1.45
N LEU A 46 -20.68 15.31 2.45
CA LEU A 46 -20.85 15.68 3.86
C LEU A 46 -19.73 15.06 4.71
N PRO A 47 -18.56 15.70 4.79
CA PRO A 47 -17.43 15.20 5.58
C PRO A 47 -17.79 14.89 7.04
N GLN A 48 -18.77 15.58 7.62
CA GLN A 48 -19.29 15.32 8.97
C GLN A 48 -19.86 13.90 9.16
N LEU A 49 -20.16 13.17 8.07
CA LEU A 49 -20.63 11.78 8.14
C LEU A 49 -19.48 10.76 8.23
N LEU A 50 -18.22 11.18 8.14
CA LEU A 50 -17.07 10.26 8.19
C LEU A 50 -17.02 9.49 9.50
N ALA A 51 -17.28 10.14 10.64
CA ALA A 51 -17.33 9.47 11.95
C ALA A 51 -18.41 8.38 12.00
N GLU A 52 -19.64 8.68 11.56
CA GLU A 52 -20.73 7.69 11.50
C GLU A 52 -20.38 6.55 10.53
N ALA A 53 -19.78 6.86 9.38
CA ALA A 53 -19.36 5.87 8.40
C ALA A 53 -18.27 4.94 8.95
N LEU A 54 -17.33 5.46 9.74
CA LEU A 54 -16.28 4.68 10.41
C LEU A 54 -16.86 3.79 11.50
N GLU A 55 -17.77 4.31 12.32
CA GLU A 55 -18.45 3.57 13.37
C GLU A 55 -19.24 2.38 12.78
N VAL A 56 -19.97 2.60 11.69
CA VAL A 56 -20.67 1.52 10.97
C VAL A 56 -19.66 0.54 10.35
N THR A 57 -18.56 1.03 9.79
CA THR A 57 -17.52 0.19 9.19
C THR A 57 -16.85 -0.72 10.24
N GLN A 58 -16.58 -0.19 11.43
CA GLN A 58 -15.97 -0.95 12.52
C GLN A 58 -16.82 -2.15 12.96
N ARG A 59 -18.15 -2.01 12.93
CA ARG A 59 -19.12 -3.06 13.30
C ARG A 59 -19.24 -4.18 12.27
N ILE A 60 -18.74 -4.00 11.05
CA ILE A 60 -18.81 -5.02 10.01
C ILE A 60 -18.04 -6.28 10.42
N ASN A 61 -18.77 -7.39 10.59
CA ASN A 61 -18.19 -8.68 10.98
C ASN A 61 -17.23 -9.28 9.93
N SER A 62 -17.52 -9.09 8.64
CA SER A 62 -16.66 -9.62 7.57
C SER A 62 -15.44 -8.72 7.38
N GLU A 63 -14.24 -9.23 7.68
CA GLU A 63 -13.00 -8.46 7.55
C GLU A 63 -12.70 -8.02 6.11
N LEU A 64 -13.01 -8.86 5.13
CA LEU A 64 -12.91 -8.51 3.71
C LEU A 64 -13.75 -7.28 3.39
N VAL A 65 -15.00 -7.28 3.86
CA VAL A 65 -15.92 -6.18 3.64
C VAL A 65 -15.50 -4.95 4.42
N ARG A 66 -15.10 -5.09 5.69
CA ARG A 66 -14.60 -4.02 6.54
C ARG A 66 -13.38 -3.34 5.92
N ALA A 67 -12.39 -4.12 5.45
CA ALA A 67 -11.23 -3.60 4.73
C ALA A 67 -11.61 -2.92 3.41
N GLY A 68 -12.60 -3.47 2.70
CA GLY A 68 -13.17 -2.84 1.50
C GLY A 68 -13.77 -1.47 1.79
N ALA A 69 -14.60 -1.37 2.83
CA ALA A 69 -15.22 -0.11 3.26
C ALA A 69 -14.19 0.90 3.78
N LEU A 70 -13.23 0.47 4.61
CA LEU A 70 -12.13 1.33 5.06
C LEU A 70 -11.33 1.88 3.90
N ARG A 71 -11.03 1.07 2.86
CA ARG A 71 -10.32 1.56 1.67
C ARG A 71 -11.12 2.61 0.88
N GLU A 72 -12.44 2.49 0.84
CA GLU A 72 -13.29 3.50 0.19
C GLU A 72 -13.34 4.78 1.02
N LEU A 73 -13.53 4.67 2.34
CA LEU A 73 -13.47 5.81 3.26
C LEU A 73 -12.12 6.49 3.21
N ALA A 74 -11.05 5.69 3.23
CA ALA A 74 -9.67 6.13 3.23
C ALA A 74 -9.38 7.13 2.12
N ARG A 75 -10.04 7.03 0.96
CA ARG A 75 -9.79 7.91 -0.19
C ARG A 75 -10.26 9.35 -0.01
N HIS A 76 -11.13 9.60 0.95
CA HIS A 76 -11.83 10.88 1.16
C HIS A 76 -11.66 11.40 2.59
N LEU A 77 -10.66 10.91 3.32
CA LEU A 77 -10.45 11.32 4.70
C LEU A 77 -9.82 12.70 4.78
N LEU A 78 -10.31 13.48 5.74
CA LEU A 78 -9.59 14.62 6.27
C LEU A 78 -8.51 14.14 7.25
N PRO A 79 -7.38 14.85 7.39
CA PRO A 79 -6.30 14.46 8.29
C PRO A 79 -6.73 14.17 9.73
N GLU A 80 -7.75 14.87 10.22
CA GLU A 80 -8.33 14.69 11.56
C GLU A 80 -8.92 13.30 11.83
N HIS A 81 -9.37 12.57 10.79
CA HIS A 81 -9.97 11.23 10.92
C HIS A 81 -8.97 10.08 10.73
N LEU A 82 -7.73 10.39 10.35
CA LEU A 82 -6.72 9.36 10.08
C LEU A 82 -6.37 8.51 11.30
N PRO A 83 -6.25 9.06 12.54
CA PRO A 83 -6.00 8.24 13.73
C PRO A 83 -7.09 7.20 14.00
N GLU A 84 -8.37 7.58 13.83
CA GLU A 84 -9.50 6.66 14.02
C GLU A 84 -9.48 5.54 12.98
N VAL A 85 -9.14 5.87 11.73
CA VAL A 85 -9.05 4.90 10.64
C VAL A 85 -7.89 3.93 10.84
N LEU A 86 -6.76 4.42 11.33
CA LEU A 86 -5.64 3.56 11.72
C LEU A 86 -6.05 2.60 12.84
N GLU A 87 -6.80 3.06 13.84
CA GLU A 87 -7.31 2.18 14.90
C GLU A 87 -8.27 1.11 14.37
N VAL A 88 -9.22 1.45 13.50
CA VAL A 88 -10.10 0.43 12.89
C VAL A 88 -9.31 -0.52 11.98
N THR A 89 -8.26 -0.02 11.31
CA THR A 89 -7.34 -0.85 10.52
C THR A 89 -6.55 -1.83 11.38
N ARG A 90 -6.13 -1.42 12.58
CA ARG A 90 -5.44 -2.26 13.57
C ARG A 90 -6.28 -3.46 13.99
N GLN A 91 -7.59 -3.26 14.10
CA GLN A 91 -8.57 -4.27 14.52
C GLN A 91 -8.90 -5.31 13.44
N ILE A 92 -8.34 -5.19 12.23
CA ILE A 92 -8.41 -6.23 11.21
C ILE A 92 -7.42 -7.34 11.55
N GLY A 93 -7.93 -8.53 11.88
CA GLY A 93 -7.15 -9.71 12.21
C GLY A 93 -6.46 -10.33 10.99
N SER A 94 -7.11 -10.34 9.83
CA SER A 94 -6.48 -10.78 8.59
C SER A 94 -5.42 -9.79 8.11
N GLU A 95 -4.17 -10.22 8.19
CA GLU A 95 -3.02 -9.41 7.79
C GLU A 95 -3.02 -9.02 6.31
N TRP A 96 -3.56 -9.88 5.45
CA TRP A 96 -3.71 -9.55 4.03
C TRP A 96 -4.69 -8.39 3.82
N HIS A 97 -5.83 -8.42 4.52
CA HIS A 97 -6.79 -7.33 4.49
C HIS A 97 -6.22 -6.05 5.11
N ARG A 98 -5.52 -6.17 6.24
CA ARG A 98 -4.84 -5.05 6.90
C ARG A 98 -3.81 -4.41 5.98
N ALA A 99 -2.90 -5.19 5.38
CA ALA A 99 -1.91 -4.71 4.41
C ALA A 99 -2.55 -3.97 3.23
N ASN A 100 -3.69 -4.47 2.72
CA ASN A 100 -4.42 -3.82 1.64
C ASN A 100 -5.00 -2.45 2.04
N VAL A 101 -5.41 -2.26 3.29
CA VAL A 101 -5.86 -0.95 3.81
C VAL A 101 -4.67 -0.01 4.00
N LEU A 102 -3.59 -0.49 4.63
CA LEU A 102 -2.35 0.30 4.86
C LEU A 102 -1.80 0.85 3.54
N ARG A 103 -1.82 0.05 2.47
CA ARG A 103 -1.44 0.48 1.10
C ARG A 103 -2.23 1.70 0.60
N VAL A 104 -3.53 1.75 0.87
CA VAL A 104 -4.36 2.88 0.41
C VAL A 104 -4.09 4.11 1.28
N LEU A 105 -3.92 3.92 2.59
CA LEU A 105 -3.62 4.99 3.53
C LEU A 105 -2.25 5.64 3.27
N ALA A 106 -1.25 4.85 2.85
CA ALA A 106 0.08 5.35 2.50
C ALA A 106 0.07 6.52 1.52
N LYS A 107 -0.91 6.56 0.60
CA LYS A 107 -1.05 7.60 -0.43
C LYS A 107 -1.58 8.92 0.10
N GLN A 108 -2.15 8.92 1.31
CA GLN A 108 -2.96 10.02 1.82
C GLN A 108 -2.54 10.49 3.21
N LEU A 109 -1.72 9.70 3.92
CA LEU A 109 -1.28 10.04 5.26
C LEU A 109 -0.27 11.19 5.23
N PRO A 110 -0.41 12.18 6.12
CA PRO A 110 0.62 13.17 6.34
C PRO A 110 1.82 12.51 7.02
N GLU A 111 2.98 13.14 6.93
CA GLU A 111 4.26 12.57 7.34
C GLU A 111 4.26 12.09 8.79
N GLU A 112 3.57 12.78 9.69
CA GLU A 112 3.50 12.49 11.12
C GLU A 112 2.87 11.12 11.40
N LEU A 113 1.99 10.64 10.51
CA LEU A 113 1.31 9.35 10.66
C LEU A 113 1.96 8.22 9.84
N LEU A 114 2.92 8.52 8.97
CA LEU A 114 3.65 7.51 8.21
C LEU A 114 4.54 6.64 9.11
N LEU A 115 5.03 7.18 10.24
CA LEU A 115 5.77 6.42 11.25
C LEU A 115 4.90 5.32 11.88
N GLU A 116 3.66 5.65 12.27
CA GLU A 116 2.73 4.68 12.85
C GLU A 116 2.38 3.60 11.82
N LEU A 117 2.16 3.99 10.56
CA LEU A 117 1.88 3.08 9.46
C LEU A 117 3.05 2.11 9.18
N LEU A 118 4.29 2.60 9.30
CA LEU A 118 5.49 1.78 9.15
C LEU A 118 5.62 0.76 10.29
N GLU A 119 5.33 1.16 11.53
CA GLU A 119 5.33 0.26 12.68
C GLU A 119 4.21 -0.79 12.58
N MET A 120 3.01 -0.41 12.13
CA MET A 120 1.95 -1.38 11.82
C MET A 120 2.37 -2.40 10.76
N THR A 121 3.09 -1.94 9.73
CA THR A 121 3.62 -2.83 8.69
C THR A 121 4.67 -3.78 9.26
N ARG A 122 5.55 -3.29 10.13
CA ARG A 122 6.54 -4.11 10.84
C ARG A 122 5.89 -5.22 11.67
N GLN A 123 4.74 -4.94 12.29
CA GLN A 123 4.00 -5.89 13.13
C GLN A 123 3.21 -6.95 12.35
N ILE A 124 3.23 -6.90 11.01
CA ILE A 124 2.71 -7.99 10.18
C ILE A 124 3.62 -9.21 10.32
N SER A 125 3.05 -10.33 10.78
CA SER A 125 3.72 -11.59 11.04
C SER A 125 3.99 -12.37 9.74
N SER A 126 3.02 -12.40 8.82
CA SER A 126 3.20 -13.00 7.50
C SER A 126 4.18 -12.17 6.67
N GLU A 127 5.35 -12.74 6.39
CA GLU A 127 6.38 -12.09 5.59
C GLU A 127 5.88 -11.74 4.18
N SER A 128 5.07 -12.60 3.56
CA SER A 128 4.41 -12.28 2.29
C SER A 128 3.59 -10.99 2.35
N ASN A 129 2.71 -10.86 3.35
CA ASN A 129 1.88 -9.66 3.51
C ASN A 129 2.73 -8.43 3.91
N ARG A 130 3.77 -8.63 4.74
CA ARG A 130 4.70 -7.57 5.13
C ARG A 130 5.50 -7.05 3.94
N ALA A 131 5.98 -7.93 3.06
CA ALA A 131 6.70 -7.54 1.84
C ALA A 131 5.82 -6.71 0.90
N ILE A 132 4.56 -7.12 0.72
CA ILE A 132 3.58 -6.38 -0.10
C ILE A 132 3.33 -4.99 0.51
N ALA A 133 3.04 -4.93 1.82
CA ALA A 133 2.79 -3.66 2.51
C ALA A 133 4.02 -2.73 2.42
N LEU A 134 5.21 -3.25 2.70
CA LEU A 134 6.45 -2.47 2.68
C LEU A 134 6.79 -1.95 1.28
N SER A 135 6.57 -2.76 0.24
CA SER A 135 6.80 -2.37 -1.15
C SER A 135 5.91 -1.22 -1.60
N GLU A 136 4.65 -1.24 -1.18
CA GLU A 136 3.69 -0.19 -1.49
C GLU A 136 3.97 1.09 -0.69
N LEU A 137 4.33 0.96 0.59
CA LEU A 137 4.76 2.08 1.42
C LEU A 137 5.96 2.80 0.83
N ALA A 138 6.95 2.05 0.35
CA ALA A 138 8.15 2.60 -0.26
C ALA A 138 7.86 3.60 -1.38
N GLN A 139 6.71 3.51 -2.07
CA GLN A 139 6.35 4.45 -3.14
C GLN A 139 5.84 5.81 -2.63
N HIS A 140 5.53 5.93 -1.34
CA HIS A 140 4.88 7.11 -0.76
C HIS A 140 5.61 7.70 0.45
N LEU A 141 6.65 7.03 0.96
CA LEU A 141 7.42 7.54 2.09
C LEU A 141 8.32 8.73 1.70
N PRO A 142 8.50 9.75 2.57
CA PRO A 142 9.55 10.75 2.39
C PRO A 142 10.94 10.09 2.53
N PRO A 143 12.02 10.71 2.01
CA PRO A 143 13.37 10.15 2.04
C PRO A 143 13.84 9.70 3.44
N GLU A 144 13.47 10.45 4.47
CA GLU A 144 13.80 10.19 5.87
C GLU A 144 13.26 8.83 6.34
N LEU A 145 11.99 8.54 6.01
CA LEU A 145 11.32 7.29 6.39
C LEU A 145 11.58 6.15 5.40
N LEU A 146 11.96 6.47 4.16
CA LEU A 146 12.31 5.47 3.14
C LEU A 146 13.49 4.60 3.62
N GLN A 147 14.48 5.20 4.27
CA GLN A 147 15.63 4.47 4.82
C GLN A 147 15.22 3.52 5.96
N ASP A 148 14.34 3.96 6.85
CA ASP A 148 13.83 3.12 7.93
C ASP A 148 13.01 1.95 7.40
N ALA A 149 12.17 2.19 6.40
CA ALA A 149 11.43 1.14 5.72
C ALA A 149 12.35 0.15 5.01
N PHE A 150 13.37 0.63 4.31
CA PHE A 150 14.35 -0.24 3.66
C PHE A 150 15.11 -1.11 4.68
N ASN A 151 15.42 -0.55 5.85
CA ASN A 151 16.07 -1.28 6.94
C ASN A 151 15.19 -2.40 7.52
N LEU A 152 13.86 -2.37 7.34
CA LEU A 152 12.99 -3.48 7.76
C LEU A 152 13.17 -4.74 6.91
N ILE A 153 13.74 -4.64 5.71
CA ILE A 153 13.98 -5.81 4.85
C ILE A 153 14.93 -6.82 5.53
N ARG A 154 15.82 -6.35 6.40
CA ARG A 154 16.73 -7.24 7.17
C ARG A 154 16.01 -8.14 8.19
N LEU A 155 14.73 -7.86 8.47
CA LEU A 155 13.91 -8.63 9.40
C LEU A 155 13.19 -9.80 8.71
N PHE A 156 13.37 -9.96 7.40
CA PHE A 156 12.83 -11.09 6.67
C PHE A 156 13.73 -12.31 6.85
N GLU A 157 13.12 -13.43 7.21
CA GLU A 157 13.78 -14.74 7.31
C GLU A 157 13.77 -15.48 5.97
N ASP A 158 12.69 -15.35 5.20
CA ASP A 158 12.57 -15.96 3.88
C ASP A 158 13.15 -15.06 2.78
N ASN A 159 14.05 -15.63 1.98
CA ASN A 159 14.75 -14.90 0.92
C ASN A 159 13.81 -14.44 -0.21
N TYR A 160 12.76 -15.19 -0.53
CA TYR A 160 11.81 -14.82 -1.57
C TYR A 160 10.95 -13.62 -1.14
N HIS A 161 10.51 -13.58 0.12
CA HIS A 161 9.78 -12.44 0.68
C HIS A 161 10.70 -11.23 0.87
N SER A 162 11.95 -11.43 1.31
CA SER A 162 12.97 -10.39 1.34
C SER A 162 13.19 -9.79 -0.05
N ALA A 163 13.33 -10.62 -1.09
CA ALA A 163 13.45 -10.20 -2.48
C ALA A 163 12.21 -9.44 -2.97
N SER A 164 11.03 -9.88 -2.55
CA SER A 164 9.77 -9.20 -2.88
C SER A 164 9.69 -7.82 -2.25
N ALA A 165 10.13 -7.67 -1.01
CA ALA A 165 10.22 -6.37 -0.36
C ALA A 165 11.24 -5.47 -1.06
N TRP A 166 12.44 -5.99 -1.37
CA TRP A 166 13.51 -5.27 -2.07
C TRP A 166 13.04 -4.72 -3.43
N GLN A 167 12.24 -5.49 -4.15
CA GLN A 167 11.66 -5.09 -5.43
C GLN A 167 10.85 -3.79 -5.33
N GLY A 168 10.16 -3.57 -4.21
CA GLY A 168 9.39 -2.36 -3.94
C GLY A 168 10.22 -1.08 -3.81
N PHE A 169 11.53 -1.18 -3.58
CA PHE A 169 12.43 -0.03 -3.45
C PHE A 169 13.24 0.26 -4.71
N LEU A 170 13.13 -0.57 -5.75
CA LEU A 170 13.93 -0.46 -6.97
C LEU A 170 13.81 0.91 -7.65
N SER A 171 12.61 1.49 -7.67
CA SER A 171 12.37 2.81 -8.26
C SER A 171 12.98 3.96 -7.47
N ARG A 172 13.47 3.71 -6.26
CA ARG A 172 13.95 4.73 -5.31
C ARG A 172 15.32 4.40 -4.71
N LEU A 173 16.10 3.53 -5.36
CA LEU A 173 17.44 3.16 -4.90
C LEU A 173 18.42 4.34 -4.84
N GLU A 174 18.21 5.34 -5.69
CA GLU A 174 19.05 6.54 -5.73
C GLU A 174 18.84 7.43 -4.49
N GLU A 175 17.60 7.51 -3.99
CA GLU A 175 17.27 8.23 -2.76
C GLU A 175 17.86 7.52 -1.53
N LEU A 176 17.91 6.19 -1.56
CA LEU A 176 18.55 5.37 -0.54
C LEU A 176 20.09 5.43 -0.56
N GLN A 177 20.68 6.05 -1.58
CA GLN A 177 22.13 6.16 -1.78
C GLN A 177 22.88 4.84 -1.54
N VAL A 178 22.31 3.72 -1.99
CA VAL A 178 22.89 2.38 -1.75
C VAL A 178 24.33 2.34 -2.28
N ASN A 179 25.25 1.84 -1.47
CA ASN A 179 26.65 1.66 -1.86
C ASN A 179 26.85 0.32 -2.62
N VAL A 180 28.05 0.08 -3.13
CA VAL A 180 28.36 -1.14 -3.91
C VAL A 180 28.05 -2.42 -3.13
N ALA A 181 28.39 -2.49 -1.84
CA ALA A 181 28.13 -3.66 -1.02
C ALA A 181 26.63 -3.90 -0.80
N GLY A 182 25.87 -2.84 -0.51
CA GLY A 182 24.41 -2.90 -0.35
C GLY A 182 23.71 -3.29 -1.66
N PHE A 183 24.18 -2.74 -2.79
CA PHE A 183 23.67 -3.07 -4.10
C PHE A 183 23.95 -4.54 -4.48
N ALA A 184 25.18 -5.02 -4.25
CA ALA A 184 25.53 -6.43 -4.48
C ALA A 184 24.68 -7.38 -3.63
N LYS A 185 24.47 -7.06 -2.34
CA LYS A 185 23.57 -7.83 -1.47
C LYS A 185 22.12 -7.80 -1.97
N GLY A 186 21.67 -6.67 -2.52
CA GLY A 186 20.36 -6.54 -3.15
C GLY A 186 20.19 -7.46 -4.36
N LEU A 187 21.20 -7.52 -5.24
CA LEU A 187 21.20 -8.43 -6.38
C LEU A 187 21.15 -9.90 -5.94
N ASP A 188 21.94 -10.29 -4.94
CA ASP A 188 21.93 -11.63 -4.36
C ASP A 188 20.55 -11.98 -3.76
N THR A 189 19.94 -11.02 -3.06
CA THR A 189 18.58 -11.18 -2.52
C THR A 189 17.59 -11.40 -3.67
N LEU A 190 17.60 -10.54 -4.70
CA LEU A 190 16.68 -10.62 -5.83
C LEU A 190 16.87 -11.89 -6.68
N ALA A 191 18.05 -12.50 -6.67
CA ALA A 191 18.32 -13.77 -7.37
C ALA A 191 17.50 -14.96 -6.83
N HIS A 192 16.88 -14.83 -5.66
CA HIS A 192 15.95 -15.82 -5.10
C HIS A 192 14.55 -15.76 -5.72
N LYS A 193 14.27 -14.78 -6.59
CA LYS A 193 13.05 -14.77 -7.40
C LYS A 193 13.16 -15.71 -8.59
N ASP A 194 12.02 -16.02 -9.20
CA ASP A 194 12.05 -16.67 -10.50
C ASP A 194 12.75 -15.80 -11.56
N ARG A 195 13.24 -16.44 -12.63
CA ARG A 195 13.97 -15.77 -13.70
C ARG A 195 13.19 -14.60 -14.29
N LYS A 196 11.88 -14.74 -14.44
CA LYS A 196 11.04 -13.73 -15.09
C LYS A 196 10.95 -12.47 -14.22
N ASP A 197 10.78 -12.63 -12.92
CA ASP A 197 10.68 -11.52 -11.98
C ASP A 197 12.04 -10.86 -11.70
N PHE A 198 13.12 -11.64 -11.66
CA PHE A 198 14.48 -11.07 -11.61
C PHE A 198 14.77 -10.21 -12.85
N LEU A 199 14.49 -10.72 -14.05
CA LEU A 199 14.73 -9.98 -15.30
C LEU A 199 13.91 -8.68 -15.39
N ARG A 200 12.71 -8.63 -14.80
CA ARG A 200 11.90 -7.41 -14.70
C ARG A 200 12.52 -6.34 -13.80
N SER A 201 13.41 -6.72 -12.89
CA SER A 201 14.09 -5.79 -11.98
C SER A 201 15.25 -5.05 -12.65
N LEU A 202 15.85 -5.65 -13.68
CA LEU A 202 17.07 -5.14 -14.32
C LEU A 202 17.00 -3.70 -14.87
N PRO A 203 15.90 -3.25 -15.51
CA PRO A 203 15.80 -1.88 -16.00
C PRO A 203 15.95 -0.83 -14.90
N HIS A 204 15.56 -1.16 -13.66
CA HIS A 204 15.64 -0.24 -12.52
C HIS A 204 17.07 -0.06 -11.98
N PHE A 205 18.04 -0.84 -12.45
CA PHE A 205 19.43 -0.75 -12.01
C PHE A 205 20.28 0.21 -12.84
N ALA A 206 19.78 0.73 -13.97
CA ALA A 206 20.60 1.51 -14.90
C ALA A 206 21.24 2.74 -14.24
N ASP A 207 20.44 3.49 -13.47
CA ASP A 207 20.91 4.70 -12.78
C ASP A 207 21.87 4.34 -11.65
N THR A 208 21.56 3.32 -10.86
CA THR A 208 22.41 2.84 -9.76
C THR A 208 23.75 2.30 -10.27
N LEU A 209 23.76 1.52 -11.35
CA LEU A 209 25.00 1.03 -11.98
C LEU A 209 25.84 2.17 -12.52
N THR A 210 25.20 3.18 -13.12
CA THR A 210 25.89 4.36 -13.63
C THR A 210 26.48 5.20 -12.51
N ARG A 211 25.78 5.38 -11.39
CA ARG A 211 26.27 6.09 -10.20
C ARG A 211 27.44 5.35 -9.55
N LEU A 212 27.33 4.02 -9.40
CA LEU A 212 28.31 3.21 -8.66
C LEU A 212 29.59 2.91 -9.46
N GLY A 213 29.47 2.67 -10.76
CA GLY A 213 30.60 2.23 -11.60
C GLY A 213 30.91 3.11 -12.82
N GLY A 214 30.07 4.12 -13.08
CA GLY A 214 30.20 4.99 -14.25
C GLY A 214 29.49 4.46 -15.50
N LYS A 215 29.47 5.27 -16.57
CA LYS A 215 28.69 5.00 -17.80
C LYS A 215 29.06 3.67 -18.49
N ASN A 216 30.29 3.20 -18.34
CA ASN A 216 30.76 1.97 -18.97
C ASN A 216 30.29 0.71 -18.23
N THR A 217 29.91 0.82 -16.95
CA THR A 217 29.46 -0.33 -16.15
C THR A 217 28.17 -0.93 -16.68
N LEU A 218 27.22 -0.10 -17.12
CA LEU A 218 25.98 -0.60 -17.72
C LEU A 218 26.26 -1.44 -18.97
N MET A 219 27.18 -0.99 -19.83
CA MET A 219 27.59 -1.72 -21.04
C MET A 219 28.20 -3.08 -20.69
N LEU A 220 29.14 -3.12 -19.74
CA LEU A 220 29.77 -4.36 -19.27
C LEU A 220 28.74 -5.33 -18.67
N CYS A 221 27.77 -4.83 -17.90
CA CYS A 221 26.69 -5.66 -17.37
C CYS A 221 25.81 -6.26 -18.49
N LEU A 222 25.45 -5.46 -19.50
CA LEU A 222 24.66 -5.94 -20.64
C LEU A 222 25.42 -6.97 -21.49
N GLU A 223 26.72 -6.80 -21.67
CA GLU A 223 27.59 -7.77 -22.35
C GLU A 223 27.64 -9.10 -21.58
N ALA A 224 27.89 -9.05 -20.26
CA ALA A 224 27.88 -10.25 -19.42
C ALA A 224 26.52 -10.96 -19.46
N MET A 225 25.41 -10.21 -19.41
CA MET A 225 24.07 -10.80 -19.54
C MET A 225 23.84 -11.46 -20.90
N ARG A 226 24.31 -10.85 -22.00
CA ARG A 226 24.22 -11.44 -23.34
C ARG A 226 25.01 -12.73 -23.43
N GLU A 227 26.21 -12.77 -22.86
CA GLU A 227 27.05 -13.95 -22.83
C GLU A 227 26.37 -15.10 -22.07
N VAL A 228 25.85 -14.84 -20.87
CA VAL A 228 25.11 -15.85 -20.09
C VAL A 228 23.86 -16.33 -20.84
N CYS A 229 23.10 -15.43 -21.47
CA CYS A 229 21.94 -15.81 -22.29
C CYS A 229 22.33 -16.65 -23.51
N ALA A 230 23.47 -16.37 -24.15
CA ALA A 230 23.96 -17.15 -25.29
C ALA A 230 24.47 -18.54 -24.89
N GLN A 231 24.84 -18.73 -23.61
CA GLN A 231 25.27 -20.01 -23.05
C GLN A 231 24.09 -20.89 -22.58
N TRP A 232 22.86 -20.40 -22.64
CA TRP A 232 21.65 -21.17 -22.30
C TRP A 232 20.81 -21.47 -23.56
N PRO A 233 20.62 -22.76 -23.91
CA PRO A 233 19.81 -23.17 -25.06
C PRO A 233 18.31 -22.89 -24.88
#